data_AF-A0A127EUJ9-F1
#
_entry.id   AF-A0A127EUJ9-F1
#
_cell.length_a   1.000
_cell.length_b   1.000
_cell.length_c   1.000
_cell.angle_alpha   90.00
_cell.angle_beta   90.00
_cell.angle_gamma   90.00
#
_symmetry.space_group_name_H-M   'P 1'
#
loop_
_entity.id
_entity.type
_entity.pdbx_description
1 polymer ?
#
loop_
_entity_poly.entity_id
_entity_poly.type
_entity_poly.pdbx_seq_one_letter_code
_entity_poly.pdbx_strand_id
1 'polypeptide(L)' 'MPGKRIQFDDETLTALNQLADDRMQTFQELAEEAFSDVLKKHDRPVGLRDALRKSAGQSATVHRLPARKSR' A
#
# COMPACT_ATOMS: atom_id res chain seq x y z
N MET A 1 8.60 -7.57 11.89
CA MET A 1 8.42 -8.94 11.35
C MET A 1 9.40 -9.10 10.20
N PRO A 2 10.10 -10.24 10.05
CA PRO A 2 10.92 -10.47 8.86
C PRO A 2 10.03 -10.41 7.61
N GLY A 3 10.38 -9.57 6.65
CA GLY A 3 9.62 -9.40 5.41
C GLY A 3 9.70 -10.63 4.50
N LYS A 4 8.66 -10.86 3.69
CA LYS A 4 8.73 -11.81 2.58
C LYS A 4 9.56 -11.20 1.45
N ARG A 5 10.43 -11.99 0.82
CA ARG A 5 11.23 -11.57 -0.34
C ARG A 5 10.54 -12.04 -1.62
N ILE A 6 10.50 -11.17 -2.62
CA ILE A 6 10.03 -11.48 -3.97
C ILE A 6 11.26 -11.40 -4.88
N GLN A 7 11.51 -12.48 -5.62
CA GLN A 7 12.57 -12.48 -6.62
C GLN A 7 11.99 -12.02 -7.95
N PHE A 8 12.69 -11.11 -8.61
CA PHE A 8 12.48 -10.76 -10.01
C PHE A 8 13.63 -11.33 -10.83
N ASP A 9 13.35 -11.72 -12.07
CA ASP A 9 14.41 -11.91 -13.06
C ASP A 9 14.98 -10.54 -13.48
N ASP A 10 16.19 -10.55 -14.06
CA ASP A 10 16.94 -9.34 -14.36
C ASP A 10 16.25 -8.46 -15.42
N GLU A 11 15.57 -9.08 -16.39
CA GLU A 11 14.86 -8.38 -17.46
C GLU A 11 13.64 -7.64 -16.89
N THR A 12 12.82 -8.33 -16.10
CA THR A 12 11.67 -7.73 -15.41
C THR A 12 12.10 -6.61 -14.48
N LEU A 13 13.16 -6.79 -13.70
CA LEU A 13 13.65 -5.76 -12.78
C LEU A 13 14.13 -4.52 -13.55
N THR A 14 14.81 -4.71 -14.68
CA THR A 14 15.27 -3.61 -15.53
C THR A 14 14.09 -2.83 -16.10
N ALA A 15 13.07 -3.51 -16.62
CA ALA A 15 11.88 -2.87 -17.16
C ALA A 15 11.08 -2.11 -16.08
N LEU A 16 10.97 -2.66 -14.86
CA LEU A 16 10.28 -1.99 -13.75
C LEU A 16 11.01 -0.72 -13.30
N ASN A 17 12.35 -0.74 -13.27
CA ASN A 17 13.13 0.46 -12.93
C ASN A 17 12.99 1.54 -14.01
N GLN A 18 13.05 1.17 -15.30
CA GLN A 18 12.82 2.11 -16.40
C GLN A 18 11.44 2.75 -16.32
N LEU A 19 10.40 1.94 -16.03
CA LEU A 19 9.05 2.46 -15.85
C LEU A 19 8.93 3.42 -14.66
N ALA A 20 9.63 3.14 -13.56
CA ALA A 20 9.67 4.03 -12.40
C ALA A 20 10.34 5.37 -12.76
N ASP A 21 11.47 5.33 -13.46
CA ASP A 21 12.21 6.51 -13.93
C ASP A 21 11.36 7.36 -14.90
N ASP A 22 10.71 6.72 -15.88
CA ASP A 22 9.83 7.38 -16.86
C ASP A 22 8.66 8.11 -16.18
N ARG A 23 8.19 7.59 -15.05
CA ARG A 23 7.10 8.17 -14.25
C ARG A 23 7.60 9.12 -13.15
N MET A 24 8.90 9.33 -13.03
CA MET A 24 9.54 10.07 -11.94
C MET A 24 9.11 9.56 -10.55
N GLN A 25 8.99 8.24 -10.40
CA GLN A 25 8.62 7.55 -9.17
C GLN A 25 9.78 6.67 -8.71
N THR A 26 9.82 6.36 -7.42
CA THR A 26 10.68 5.28 -6.91
C THR A 26 10.06 3.91 -7.22
N PHE A 27 10.90 2.87 -7.29
CA PHE A 27 10.41 1.48 -7.40
C PHE A 27 9.42 1.11 -6.28
N GLN A 28 9.63 1.65 -5.07
CA GLN A 28 8.73 1.43 -3.94
C GLN A 28 7.34 2.03 -4.18
N GLU A 29 7.26 3.27 -4.68
CA GLU A 29 5.99 3.92 -5.00
C GLU A 29 5.26 3.19 -6.13
N LEU A 30 5.99 2.76 -7.16
CA LEU A 30 5.44 1.94 -8.24
C LEU A 30 4.85 0.62 -7.70
N ALA A 31 5.54 -0.03 -6.78
CA ALA A 31 5.06 -1.25 -6.15
C ALA A 31 3.81 -1.00 -5.28
N GLU A 32 3.79 0.08 -4.49
CA GLU A 32 2.63 0.45 -3.67
C GLU A 32 1.39 0.77 -4.53
N GLU A 33 1.58 1.44 -5.67
CA GLU A 33 0.53 1.68 -6.67
C GLU A 33 -0.01 0.34 -7.21
N ALA A 34 0.88 -0.52 -7.72
CA ALA A 34 0.52 -1.81 -8.30
C ALA A 34 -0.23 -2.72 -7.31
N PHE A 35 0.25 -2.82 -6.06
CA PHE A 35 -0.42 -3.62 -5.03
C PHE A 35 -1.77 -3.03 -4.65
N SER A 36 -1.87 -1.71 -4.56
CA SER A 36 -3.14 -1.03 -4.27
C SER A 36 -4.19 -1.34 -5.34
N ASP A 37 -3.81 -1.31 -6.60
CA ASP A 37 -4.71 -1.57 -7.72
C ASP A 37 -5.16 -3.02 -7.78
N VAL A 38 -4.24 -3.97 -7.54
CA VAL A 38 -4.59 -5.40 -7.42
C VAL A 38 -5.60 -5.62 -6.28
N LEU A 39 -5.37 -5.05 -5.10
CA LEU A 39 -6.26 -5.21 -3.95
C LEU A 39 -7.64 -4.59 -4.20
N LYS A 40 -7.69 -3.38 -4.77
CA LYS A 40 -8.95 -2.71 -5.14
C LYS A 40 -9.76 -3.55 -6.13
N LYS A 41 -9.12 -4.10 -7.17
CA LYS A 41 -9.77 -4.95 -8.18
C LYS A 41 -10.46 -6.18 -7.58
N HIS A 42 -10.00 -6.65 -6.43
CA HIS A 42 -10.54 -7.81 -5.71
C HIS A 42 -11.31 -7.44 -4.43
N ASP A 43 -11.77 -6.19 -4.31
CA ASP A 43 -12.51 -5.67 -3.15
C ASP A 43 -11.79 -5.89 -1.80
N ARG A 44 -10.46 -5.89 -1.82
CA ARG A 44 -9.62 -5.99 -0.63
C ARG A 44 -9.24 -4.60 -0.13
N PRO A 45 -9.24 -4.39 1.20
CA PRO A 45 -8.83 -3.10 1.77
C PRO A 45 -7.33 -2.87 1.54
N VAL A 46 -6.98 -1.65 1.13
CA VAL A 46 -5.60 -1.22 0.80
C VAL A 46 -4.83 -0.65 2.01
N GLY A 47 -5.28 -0.95 3.22
CA GLY A 47 -4.60 -0.53 4.44
C GLY A 47 -5.41 -0.80 5.71
N LEU A 48 -4.80 -0.54 6.87
CA LEU A 48 -5.42 -0.81 8.17
C LEU A 48 -6.71 -0.01 8.36
N ARG A 49 -6.72 1.28 7.98
CA ARG A 49 -7.91 2.12 8.13
C ARG A 49 -9.09 1.60 7.32
N ASP A 50 -8.86 1.21 6.07
CA ASP A 50 -9.90 0.68 5.19
C ASP A 50 -10.37 -0.69 5.67
N ALA A 51 -9.45 -1.52 6.16
CA ALA A 51 -9.78 -2.81 6.76
C ALA A 51 -10.67 -2.62 8.00
N LEU A 52 -10.31 -1.70 8.89
CA LEU A 52 -11.11 -1.38 10.08
C LEU A 52 -12.49 -0.84 9.70
N ARG A 53 -12.59 0.03 8.70
CA ARG A 53 -13.88 0.56 8.23
C ARG A 53 -14.76 -0.54 7.65
N LYS A 54 -14.19 -1.47 6.88
CA LYS A 54 -14.93 -2.61 6.31
C LYS A 54 -15.39 -3.58 7.40
N SER A 55 -14.55 -3.84 8.41
CA SER A 55 -14.91 -4.71 9.55
C SER A 55 -15.97 -4.10 10.47
N ALA A 56 -15.93 -2.78 10.70
CA ALA A 56 -16.85 -2.11 11.61
C ALA A 56 -18.22 -1.80 10.98
N GLY A 57 -18.36 -1.92 9.65
CA GLY A 57 -19.63 -1.71 8.93
C GLY A 57 -20.06 -0.24 8.85
N GLN A 58 -21.31 -0.01 8.40
CA GLN A 58 -21.83 1.35 8.14
C GLN A 58 -22.05 2.19 9.41
N SER A 59 -22.19 1.56 10.58
CA SER A 59 -22.46 2.24 11.85
C SER A 59 -21.19 2.74 12.57
N ALA A 60 -20.02 2.59 11.96
CA ALA A 60 -18.74 2.92 12.60
C ALA A 60 -18.49 4.44 12.69
N THR A 61 -18.34 4.97 13.90
CA THR A 61 -17.92 6.35 14.16
C THR A 61 -16.39 6.50 14.17
N VAL A 62 -15.87 7.41 13.34
CA VAL A 62 -14.43 7.72 13.32
C VAL A 62 -14.10 8.70 14.44
N HIS A 63 -13.47 8.22 15.52
CA HIS A 63 -12.97 9.07 16.60
C HIS A 63 -11.53 9.53 16.33
N ARG A 64 -11.28 10.85 16.32
CA ARG A 64 -9.90 11.39 16.31
C ARG A 64 -9.35 11.39 17.74
N LEU A 65 -8.27 10.65 17.96
CA LEU A 65 -7.56 10.64 19.24
C LEU A 65 -6.82 11.98 19.43
N PRO A 66 -6.80 12.53 20.66
CA PRO A 66 -6.07 13.75 20.94
C PRO A 66 -4.55 13.54 20.76
N ALA A 67 -3.85 14.55 20.25
CA ALA A 67 -2.40 14.50 20.07
C ALA A 67 -1.72 14.23 21.42
N ARG A 68 -0.85 13.22 21.45
CA ARG A 68 -0.12 12.83 22.66
C ARG A 68 0.83 13.98 23.05
N LYS A 69 0.55 14.63 24.19
CA LYS A 69 1.46 15.63 24.78
C LYS A 69 2.83 14.97 24.99
N SER A 70 3.87 15.52 24.35
CA SER A 70 5.26 15.12 24.65
C SER A 70 5.53 15.47 26.11
N ARG A 71 6.03 14.49 26.86
CA ARG A 71 6.64 14.70 28.17
C ARG A 71 8.14 14.82 27.97
#